data_AF-A0A0A1FH05-F1
#
_entry.id   AF-A0A0A1FH05-F1
#
_cell.length_a   1.000
_cell.length_b   1.000
_cell.length_c   1.000
_cell.angle_alpha   90.00
_cell.angle_beta   90.00
_cell.angle_gamma   90.00
#
_symmetry.space_group_name_H-M   'P 1'
#
loop_
_entity.id
_entity.type
_entity.pdbx_description
1 polymer ?
#
loop_
_entity_poly.entity_id
_entity_poly.type
_entity_poly.pdbx_seq_one_letter_code
_entity_poly.pdbx_strand_id
1 'polypeptide(L)'
;MTLSMKASRLALVVLCGVALAACSSIQPVPYSGISSSSVLTANTKDDSGRIPYSYSTPVDWSKYNRIIIDPVTAYRGPDQQFGDMDEKDKATLVSYMQTQFTEKLKTRFLVTSNASANTLRVKLTLTGAATSTPVLSTFSRFDLGGGPYNAVQTARGKEGLFTGSVIYAVEIYDAPNDRLLSAFITKQYPSPWNIGATMGSLAASKAGIEKGADALVAQLK
;
A
#
# COMPACT_ATOMS: atom_id res chain seq x y z
N MET A 1 -59.17 39.63 26.91
CA MET A 1 -59.27 40.26 25.58
C MET A 1 -58.22 39.65 24.67
N THR A 2 -58.65 39.36 23.45
CA THR A 2 -58.11 38.46 22.42
C THR A 2 -56.85 38.93 21.67
N LEU A 3 -56.02 37.93 21.32
CA LEU A 3 -55.14 37.72 20.15
C LEU A 3 -54.53 38.92 19.39
N SER A 4 -53.23 38.82 19.10
CA SER A 4 -52.76 38.85 17.70
C SER A 4 -51.34 38.28 17.54
N MET A 5 -51.24 37.15 16.84
CA MET A 5 -50.01 36.57 16.31
C MET A 5 -49.51 37.44 15.14
N LYS A 6 -48.24 37.82 15.15
CA LYS A 6 -47.52 38.23 13.92
C LYS A 6 -46.24 37.43 13.78
N ALA A 7 -46.37 36.37 12.98
CA ALA A 7 -45.28 35.70 12.33
C ALA A 7 -44.69 36.62 11.24
N SER A 8 -43.40 36.99 11.35
CA SER A 8 -42.51 37.08 10.20
C SER A 8 -41.11 37.51 10.59
N ARG A 9 -40.15 36.67 10.18
CA ARG A 9 -38.82 37.04 9.68
C ARG A 9 -37.83 37.62 10.68
N LEU A 10 -37.04 36.74 11.28
CA LEU A 10 -35.60 36.98 11.34
C LEU A 10 -34.86 35.63 11.32
N ALA A 11 -34.15 35.42 10.22
CA ALA A 11 -33.26 34.30 9.99
C ALA A 11 -32.07 34.39 10.96
N LEU A 12 -31.71 33.27 11.59
CA LEU A 12 -30.35 33.07 12.09
C LEU A 12 -29.95 31.60 11.91
N VAL A 13 -29.40 31.36 10.72
CA VAL A 13 -28.27 30.48 10.40
C VAL A 13 -28.07 29.28 11.35
N VAL A 14 -28.58 28.13 10.92
CA VAL A 14 -28.11 26.80 11.35
C VAL A 14 -26.70 26.61 10.78
N LEU A 15 -25.67 26.88 11.61
CA LEU A 15 -24.29 26.59 11.26
C LEU A 15 -23.98 25.12 11.59
N CYS A 16 -24.34 24.22 10.68
CA CYS A 16 -23.86 22.84 10.66
C CYS A 16 -22.36 22.83 10.32
N GLY A 17 -21.52 23.03 11.33
CA GLY A 17 -20.07 22.78 11.24
C GLY A 17 -19.77 21.29 11.33
N VAL A 18 -20.14 20.51 10.32
CA VAL A 18 -19.53 19.18 10.14
C VAL A 18 -18.13 19.43 9.62
N ALA A 19 -17.17 19.49 10.54
CA ALA A 19 -15.76 19.41 10.19
C ALA A 19 -15.56 18.03 9.53
N LEU A 20 -15.54 18.01 8.20
CA LEU A 20 -15.01 16.89 7.44
C LEU A 20 -13.52 16.79 7.79
N ALA A 21 -13.22 16.02 8.83
CA ALA A 21 -11.88 15.49 9.02
C ALA A 21 -11.61 14.58 7.82
N ALA A 22 -11.05 15.15 6.76
CA ALA A 22 -10.54 14.40 5.63
C ALA A 22 -9.42 13.50 6.18
N CYS A 23 -9.73 12.22 6.41
CA CYS A 23 -8.72 11.19 6.56
C CYS A 23 -7.96 11.12 5.23
N SER A 24 -6.89 11.92 5.10
CA SER A 24 -6.10 12.06 3.88
C SER A 24 -5.15 10.88 3.62
N SER A 25 -5.28 9.79 4.37
CA SER A 25 -4.55 8.55 4.10
C SER A 25 -5.25 7.81 2.96
N ILE A 26 -4.60 7.72 1.80
CA ILE A 26 -5.05 6.91 0.67
C ILE A 26 -5.08 5.45 1.12
N GLN A 27 -6.28 4.94 1.43
CA GLN A 27 -6.50 3.55 1.80
C GLN A 27 -6.54 2.70 0.54
N PRO A 28 -5.81 1.57 0.47
CA PRO A 28 -5.90 0.66 -0.67
C PRO A 28 -7.35 0.22 -0.91
N VAL A 29 -7.67 -0.09 -2.17
CA VAL A 29 -8.96 -0.62 -2.63
C VAL A 29 -8.72 -2.00 -3.28
N PRO A 30 -9.73 -2.87 -3.47
CA PRO A 30 -9.54 -4.20 -4.06
C PRO A 30 -9.10 -4.23 -5.53
N TYR A 31 -9.06 -3.08 -6.21
CA TYR A 31 -8.72 -2.88 -7.63
C TYR A 31 -9.53 -3.73 -8.61
N SER A 32 -10.53 -3.17 -9.28
CA SER A 32 -11.48 -3.96 -10.08
C SER A 32 -10.86 -4.69 -11.29
N GLY A 33 -9.65 -4.30 -11.70
CA GLY A 33 -8.97 -4.81 -12.89
C GLY A 33 -7.84 -5.81 -12.63
N ILE A 34 -7.60 -6.22 -11.38
CA ILE A 34 -6.70 -7.34 -11.08
C ILE A 34 -7.48 -8.66 -11.11
N SER A 35 -6.77 -9.76 -11.39
CA SER A 35 -7.36 -11.08 -11.64
C SER A 35 -8.14 -11.63 -10.43
N SER A 36 -7.64 -11.35 -9.22
CA SER A 36 -8.17 -11.79 -7.94
C SER A 36 -9.24 -10.87 -7.32
N SER A 37 -9.62 -9.79 -8.01
CA SER A 37 -10.54 -8.76 -7.48
C SER A 37 -11.86 -9.33 -6.96
N SER A 38 -12.40 -10.37 -7.60
CA SER A 38 -13.68 -11.01 -7.23
C SER A 38 -13.62 -11.86 -5.95
N VAL A 39 -12.42 -12.26 -5.51
CA VAL A 39 -12.24 -13.13 -4.33
C VAL A 39 -11.58 -12.41 -3.15
N LEU A 40 -11.04 -11.20 -3.37
CA LEU A 40 -10.45 -10.39 -2.31
C LEU A 40 -11.52 -9.92 -1.32
N THR A 41 -11.25 -10.11 -0.04
CA THR A 41 -12.11 -9.68 1.06
C THR A 41 -11.32 -8.82 2.04
N ALA A 42 -12.02 -7.99 2.82
CA ALA A 42 -11.39 -7.18 3.85
C ALA A 42 -10.67 -8.09 4.86
N ASN A 43 -9.40 -7.78 5.13
CA ASN A 43 -8.58 -8.53 6.04
C ASN A 43 -8.72 -7.99 7.47
N THR A 44 -9.45 -8.72 8.31
CA THR A 44 -9.65 -8.36 9.71
C THR A 44 -8.56 -8.89 10.64
N LYS A 45 -7.59 -9.65 10.12
CA LYS A 45 -6.55 -10.34 10.91
C LYS A 45 -5.21 -9.59 10.92
N ASP A 46 -5.05 -8.55 10.09
CA ASP A 46 -3.84 -7.73 10.07
C ASP A 46 -4.01 -6.47 10.93
N ASP A 47 -3.55 -6.55 12.18
CA ASP A 47 -3.55 -5.43 13.11
C ASP A 47 -2.69 -4.24 12.64
N SER A 48 -1.78 -4.46 11.69
CA SER A 48 -0.95 -3.39 11.13
C SER A 48 -1.69 -2.54 10.08
N GLY A 49 -2.81 -3.03 9.54
CA GLY A 49 -3.57 -2.39 8.47
C GLY A 49 -2.81 -2.25 7.14
N ARG A 50 -1.64 -2.91 7.00
CA ARG A 50 -0.81 -2.86 5.79
C ARG A 50 -1.31 -3.80 4.71
N ILE A 51 -2.10 -4.80 5.05
CA ILE A 51 -2.71 -5.75 4.12
C ILE A 51 -4.23 -5.65 4.27
N PRO A 52 -4.88 -4.59 3.78
CA PRO A 52 -6.32 -4.37 4.01
C PRO A 52 -7.23 -5.34 3.26
N TYR A 53 -6.76 -5.97 2.18
CA TYR A 53 -7.52 -6.96 1.42
C TYR A 53 -6.68 -8.21 1.20
N SER A 54 -7.28 -9.38 1.40
CA SER A 54 -6.61 -10.66 1.21
C SER A 54 -7.57 -11.77 0.80
N TYR A 55 -6.99 -12.79 0.19
CA TYR A 55 -7.57 -14.09 -0.10
C TYR A 55 -6.47 -15.13 0.16
N SER A 56 -6.81 -16.24 0.82
CA SER A 56 -5.86 -17.29 1.12
C SER A 56 -6.55 -18.64 1.18
N THR A 57 -5.87 -19.66 0.65
CA THR A 57 -6.24 -21.07 0.80
C THR A 57 -5.25 -21.76 1.75
N PRO A 58 -5.61 -22.92 2.35
CA PRO A 58 -4.63 -23.74 3.08
C PRO A 58 -3.57 -24.27 2.11
N VAL A 59 -2.32 -23.80 2.25
CA VAL A 59 -1.20 -24.14 1.38
C VAL A 59 0.00 -24.54 2.23
N ASP A 60 0.65 -25.63 1.83
CA ASP A 60 1.94 -26.02 2.36
C ASP A 60 3.05 -25.43 1.46
N TRP A 61 3.55 -24.25 1.83
CA TRP A 61 4.56 -23.51 1.06
C TRP A 61 5.89 -24.27 0.94
N SER A 62 6.19 -25.15 1.91
CA SER A 62 7.44 -25.91 1.94
C SER A 62 7.60 -26.85 0.73
N LYS A 63 6.48 -27.27 0.12
CA LYS A 63 6.47 -28.14 -1.08
C LYS A 63 6.98 -27.44 -2.33
N TYR A 64 6.91 -26.11 -2.38
CA TYR A 64 7.33 -25.34 -3.54
C TYR A 64 8.82 -25.02 -3.47
N ASN A 65 9.53 -25.31 -4.55
CA ASN A 65 10.97 -25.05 -4.67
C ASN A 65 11.35 -24.28 -5.93
N ARG A 66 10.37 -24.02 -6.80
CA ARG A 66 10.52 -23.27 -8.04
C ARG A 66 9.55 -22.09 -8.06
N ILE A 67 9.93 -21.05 -8.79
CA ILE A 67 9.10 -19.87 -8.95
C ILE A 67 9.21 -19.31 -10.37
N ILE A 68 8.07 -18.95 -10.94
CA ILE A 68 7.93 -18.08 -12.10
C ILE A 68 7.54 -16.72 -11.55
N ILE A 69 8.25 -15.67 -11.98
CA ILE A 69 7.95 -14.29 -11.61
C ILE A 69 7.50 -13.61 -12.90
N ASP A 70 6.21 -13.32 -13.00
CA ASP A 70 5.68 -12.59 -14.16
C ASP A 70 6.24 -11.16 -14.17
N PRO A 71 6.36 -10.53 -15.36
CA PRO A 71 6.77 -9.14 -15.45
C PRO A 71 5.88 -8.24 -14.59
N VAL A 72 6.50 -7.43 -13.73
CA VAL A 72 5.78 -6.43 -12.93
C VAL A 72 5.12 -5.42 -13.88
N THR A 73 3.87 -5.08 -13.62
CA THR A 73 3.12 -4.09 -14.39
C THR A 73 2.60 -2.96 -13.50
N ALA A 74 2.54 -1.74 -14.03
CA ALA A 74 1.76 -0.67 -13.42
C ALA A 74 0.27 -0.86 -13.74
N TYR A 75 -0.57 -0.81 -12.71
CA TYR A 75 -2.02 -0.88 -12.85
C TYR A 75 -2.56 0.32 -13.61
N ARG A 76 -3.51 0.07 -14.51
CA ARG A 76 -4.09 1.09 -15.41
C ARG A 76 -5.59 1.29 -15.23
N GLY A 77 -6.19 0.66 -14.23
CA GLY A 77 -7.62 0.82 -13.95
C GLY A 77 -7.96 2.23 -13.45
N PRO A 78 -9.24 2.62 -13.54
CA PRO A 78 -9.71 3.94 -13.10
C PRO A 78 -9.54 4.19 -11.60
N ASP A 79 -9.44 3.13 -10.81
CA ASP A 79 -9.22 3.09 -9.37
C ASP A 79 -7.73 2.96 -8.98
N GLN A 80 -6.81 3.27 -9.91
CA GLN A 80 -5.38 3.39 -9.62
C GLN A 80 -5.11 4.47 -8.55
N GLN A 81 -4.05 4.30 -7.76
CA GLN A 81 -3.72 5.18 -6.63
C GLN A 81 -2.32 5.79 -6.74
N PHE A 82 -1.96 6.23 -7.95
CA PHE A 82 -0.69 6.90 -8.24
C PHE A 82 -0.72 8.43 -8.03
N GLY A 83 -1.89 9.02 -7.82
CA GLY A 83 -2.03 10.48 -7.79
C GLY A 83 -1.44 11.13 -9.04
N ASP A 84 -0.64 12.18 -8.86
CA ASP A 84 0.00 12.95 -9.94
C ASP A 84 1.36 12.38 -10.38
N MET A 85 1.72 11.15 -9.97
CA MET A 85 2.97 10.52 -10.38
C MET A 85 3.04 10.36 -11.91
N ASP A 86 4.14 10.81 -12.50
CA ASP A 86 4.35 10.70 -13.94
C ASP A 86 4.69 9.26 -14.38
N GLU A 87 4.58 9.01 -15.68
CA GLU A 87 4.80 7.67 -16.26
C GLU A 87 6.25 7.18 -16.14
N LYS A 88 7.22 8.09 -16.09
CA LYS A 88 8.63 7.75 -15.94
C LYS A 88 8.92 7.24 -14.53
N ASP A 89 8.34 7.88 -13.53
CA ASP A 89 8.44 7.47 -12.13
C ASP A 89 7.73 6.13 -11.88
N LYS A 90 6.54 5.93 -12.48
CA LYS A 90 5.86 4.61 -12.47
C LYS A 90 6.73 3.52 -13.09
N ALA A 91 7.30 3.77 -14.28
CA ALA A 91 8.17 2.81 -14.97
C ALA A 91 9.45 2.51 -14.14
N THR A 92 9.99 3.52 -13.46
CA THR A 92 11.13 3.37 -12.55
C THR A 92 10.78 2.46 -11.38
N LEU A 93 9.62 2.66 -10.74
CA LEU A 93 9.17 1.81 -9.63
C LEU A 93 8.84 0.39 -10.06
N VAL A 94 8.22 0.21 -11.24
CA VAL A 94 7.96 -1.12 -11.82
C VAL A 94 9.26 -1.88 -12.03
N SER A 95 10.24 -1.25 -12.67
CA SER A 95 11.55 -1.86 -12.92
C SER A 95 12.27 -2.20 -11.61
N TYR A 96 12.21 -1.28 -10.64
CA TYR A 96 12.79 -1.50 -9.31
C TYR A 96 12.14 -2.67 -8.58
N MET A 97 10.82 -2.74 -8.61
CA MET A 97 10.03 -3.82 -8.02
C MET A 97 10.36 -5.17 -8.66
N GLN A 98 10.48 -5.22 -9.99
CA GLN A 98 10.90 -6.44 -10.70
C GLN A 98 12.25 -6.93 -10.16
N THR A 99 13.25 -6.05 -10.11
CA THR A 99 14.59 -6.40 -9.63
C THR A 99 14.56 -6.89 -8.19
N GLN A 100 13.97 -6.12 -7.26
CA GLN A 100 14.01 -6.45 -5.83
C GLN A 100 13.28 -7.77 -5.52
N PHE A 101 12.09 -7.98 -6.08
CA PHE A 101 11.36 -9.22 -5.85
C PHE A 101 12.08 -10.43 -6.44
N THR A 102 12.66 -10.29 -7.64
CA THR A 102 13.46 -11.37 -8.25
C THR A 102 14.68 -11.71 -7.41
N GLU A 103 15.44 -10.69 -6.97
CA GLU A 103 16.65 -10.86 -6.16
C GLU A 103 16.37 -11.49 -4.80
N LYS A 104 15.23 -11.17 -4.17
CA LYS A 104 14.85 -11.77 -2.88
C LYS A 104 14.27 -13.17 -3.05
N LEU A 105 13.36 -13.39 -4.00
CA LEU A 105 12.72 -14.70 -4.19
C LEU A 105 13.71 -15.78 -4.63
N LYS A 106 14.74 -15.44 -5.43
CA LYS A 106 15.78 -16.40 -5.83
C LYS A 106 16.61 -16.93 -4.66
N THR A 107 16.56 -16.30 -3.48
CA THR A 107 17.25 -16.81 -2.28
C THR A 107 16.58 -18.07 -1.71
N ARG A 108 15.31 -18.31 -2.02
CA ARG A 108 14.51 -19.45 -1.55
C ARG A 108 14.09 -20.41 -2.67
N PHE A 109 13.94 -19.91 -3.89
CA PHE A 109 13.39 -20.64 -5.02
C PHE A 109 14.34 -20.68 -6.20
N LEU A 110 14.29 -21.77 -6.97
CA LEU A 110 14.85 -21.79 -8.32
C LEU A 110 13.92 -21.01 -9.26
N VAL A 111 14.39 -19.87 -9.75
CA VAL A 111 13.64 -19.08 -10.75
C VAL A 111 13.62 -19.82 -12.08
N THR A 112 12.43 -20.01 -12.66
CA THR A 112 12.22 -20.75 -13.90
C THR A 112 11.14 -20.11 -14.75
N SER A 113 11.07 -20.49 -16.03
CA SER A 113 9.97 -20.16 -16.95
C SER A 113 9.00 -21.33 -17.18
N ASN A 114 9.33 -22.53 -16.70
CA ASN A 114 8.53 -23.73 -16.93
C ASN A 114 7.54 -23.96 -15.79
N ALA A 115 6.25 -24.05 -16.11
CA ALA A 115 5.20 -24.40 -15.17
C ALA A 115 5.19 -25.92 -14.90
N SER A 116 6.10 -26.38 -14.03
CA SER A 116 6.18 -27.79 -13.60
C SER A 116 5.70 -27.99 -12.16
N ALA A 117 5.59 -29.25 -11.72
CA ALA A 117 5.21 -29.57 -10.34
C ALA A 117 6.04 -28.78 -9.32
N ASN A 118 5.40 -28.38 -8.21
CA ASN A 118 6.04 -27.63 -7.11
C ASN A 118 6.59 -26.25 -7.54
N THR A 119 5.98 -25.64 -8.57
CA THR A 119 6.32 -24.30 -9.07
C THR A 119 5.22 -23.31 -8.72
N LEU A 120 5.59 -22.22 -8.05
CA LEU A 120 4.72 -21.06 -7.88
C LEU A 120 4.79 -20.16 -9.11
N ARG A 121 3.69 -19.50 -9.47
CA ARG A 121 3.70 -18.31 -10.34
C ARG A 121 3.29 -17.12 -9.51
N VAL A 122 4.11 -16.07 -9.51
CA VAL A 122 3.85 -14.84 -8.76
C VAL A 122 3.67 -13.70 -9.75
N LYS A 123 2.51 -13.04 -9.64
CA LYS A 123 2.18 -11.82 -10.37
C LYS A 123 2.13 -10.65 -9.41
N LEU A 124 2.88 -9.62 -9.74
CA LEU A 124 3.02 -8.40 -8.96
C LEU A 124 2.51 -7.24 -9.79
N THR A 125 1.57 -6.48 -9.24
CA THR A 125 1.01 -5.31 -9.92
C THR A 125 1.19 -4.09 -9.04
N LEU A 126 1.96 -3.11 -9.49
CA LEU A 126 2.10 -1.82 -8.81
C LEU A 126 0.79 -1.04 -9.01
N THR A 127 0.07 -0.73 -7.94
CA THR A 127 -1.27 -0.14 -8.02
C THR A 127 -1.32 1.31 -7.56
N GLY A 128 -0.31 1.74 -6.81
CA GLY A 128 -0.17 3.11 -6.37
C GLY A 128 1.19 3.38 -5.76
N ALA A 129 1.54 4.65 -5.64
CA ALA A 129 2.71 5.11 -4.91
C ALA A 129 2.55 6.58 -4.57
N ALA A 130 3.04 6.98 -3.41
CA ALA A 130 3.11 8.37 -2.99
C ALA A 130 4.57 8.77 -2.84
N THR A 131 4.97 9.86 -3.48
CA THR A 131 6.31 10.43 -3.32
C THR A 131 6.47 10.96 -1.90
N SER A 132 7.71 10.94 -1.40
CA SER A 132 8.02 11.74 -0.21
C SER A 132 8.08 13.19 -0.65
N THR A 133 7.21 14.04 -0.11
CA THR A 133 7.43 15.48 -0.24
C THR A 133 8.73 15.81 0.48
N PRO A 134 9.72 16.42 -0.20
CA PRO A 134 10.86 16.99 0.49
C PRO A 134 10.28 17.96 1.50
N VAL A 135 10.36 17.59 2.78
CA VAL A 135 9.86 18.46 3.82
C VAL A 135 10.57 19.80 3.63
N LEU A 136 9.83 20.90 3.63
CA LEU A 136 10.29 22.26 3.97
C LEU A 136 10.89 22.25 5.40
N SER A 137 11.87 21.37 5.63
CA SER A 137 12.33 20.89 6.92
C SER A 137 13.43 21.74 7.52
N THR A 138 13.71 22.89 6.92
CA THR A 138 14.57 23.89 7.54
C THR A 138 13.79 24.92 8.36
N PHE A 139 12.45 25.01 8.26
CA PHE A 139 11.72 26.07 8.98
C PHE A 139 10.51 25.66 9.85
N SER A 140 9.89 24.49 9.68
CA SER A 140 8.69 24.15 10.47
C SER A 140 8.94 23.33 11.75
N ARG A 141 10.20 22.98 12.05
CA ARG A 141 10.53 22.21 13.28
C ARG A 141 10.70 23.07 14.53
N PHE A 142 10.71 24.38 14.40
CA PHE A 142 10.94 25.29 15.52
C PHE A 142 9.70 26.01 16.05
N ASP A 143 8.55 25.93 15.37
CA ASP A 143 7.36 26.70 15.77
C ASP A 143 6.07 25.88 15.90
N LEU A 144 6.21 24.57 16.17
CA LEU A 144 5.15 23.80 16.83
C LEU A 144 5.50 23.72 18.31
N GLY A 145 5.25 24.83 19.00
CA GLY A 145 5.33 24.91 20.45
C GLY A 145 4.46 23.86 21.13
N GLY A 146 5.03 23.14 22.10
CA GLY A 146 4.23 22.34 23.03
C GLY A 146 4.81 21.01 23.51
N GLY A 147 6.08 20.98 23.94
CA GLY A 147 6.58 20.03 24.94
C GLY A 147 6.75 18.54 24.55
N PRO A 148 7.59 17.78 25.27
CA PRO A 148 7.92 16.38 24.99
C PRO A 148 6.76 15.39 25.20
N TYR A 149 5.55 15.85 25.54
CA TYR A 149 4.46 15.00 26.02
C TYR A 149 3.64 14.31 24.92
N ASN A 150 3.79 14.73 23.65
CA ASN A 150 3.03 14.17 22.52
C ASN A 150 3.88 13.45 21.46
N ALA A 151 5.14 13.15 21.75
CA ALA A 151 6.00 12.35 20.85
C ALA A 151 5.67 10.84 20.87
N VAL A 152 4.90 10.38 21.86
CA VAL A 152 4.68 8.95 22.12
C VAL A 152 3.65 8.33 21.17
N GLN A 153 2.77 9.15 20.56
CA GLN A 153 1.69 8.63 19.72
C GLN A 153 2.06 8.50 18.23
N THR A 154 3.17 9.09 17.79
CA THR A 154 3.67 9.00 16.40
C THR A 154 4.53 7.75 16.15
N ALA A 155 4.84 6.96 17.19
CA ALA A 155 5.64 5.74 17.10
C ALA A 155 4.82 4.46 16.86
N ARG A 156 3.48 4.54 16.81
CA ARG A 156 2.61 3.38 16.58
C ARG A 156 2.36 3.13 15.10
N GLY A 157 3.41 2.79 14.34
CA GLY A 157 3.29 2.13 13.03
C GLY A 157 2.28 2.71 12.03
N LYS A 158 1.96 4.01 12.11
CA LYS A 158 0.98 4.70 11.26
C LYS A 158 1.73 5.58 10.26
N GLU A 159 1.13 5.75 9.08
CA GLU A 159 1.60 6.65 8.03
C GLU A 159 1.88 8.03 8.62
N GLY A 160 3.13 8.48 8.55
CA GLY A 160 3.47 9.85 8.91
C GLY A 160 2.99 10.79 7.80
N LEU A 161 2.57 12.00 8.14
CA LEU A 161 2.04 13.01 7.19
C LEU A 161 3.00 13.40 6.04
N PHE A 162 4.20 12.84 6.00
CA PHE A 162 5.26 13.11 5.03
C PHE A 162 6.02 11.86 4.58
N THR A 163 5.53 10.65 4.90
CA THR A 163 6.17 9.40 4.49
C THR A 163 5.59 8.93 3.17
N GLY A 164 6.37 8.96 2.09
CA GLY A 164 5.96 8.32 0.85
C GLY A 164 5.62 6.84 1.05
N SER A 165 4.87 6.26 0.13
CA SER A 165 4.40 4.88 0.22
C SER A 165 4.39 4.20 -1.14
N VAL A 166 4.22 2.89 -1.14
CA VAL A 166 3.97 2.07 -2.33
C VAL A 166 2.80 1.15 -2.04
N ILE A 167 1.90 1.01 -3.00
CA ILE A 167 0.76 0.10 -2.95
C ILE A 167 0.88 -0.86 -4.12
N TYR A 168 0.76 -2.15 -3.84
CA TYR A 168 0.82 -3.17 -4.87
C TYR A 168 -0.04 -4.38 -4.51
N ALA A 169 -0.50 -5.07 -5.54
CA ALA A 169 -1.17 -6.36 -5.43
C ALA A 169 -0.16 -7.49 -5.66
N VAL A 170 -0.33 -8.57 -4.91
CA VAL A 170 0.41 -9.82 -5.05
C VAL A 170 -0.61 -10.91 -5.32
N GLU A 171 -0.43 -11.65 -6.41
CA GLU A 171 -1.24 -12.82 -6.75
C GLU A 171 -0.31 -14.02 -6.91
N ILE A 172 -0.55 -15.08 -6.15
CA ILE A 172 0.29 -16.29 -6.09
C ILE A 172 -0.54 -17.48 -6.56
N TYR A 173 -0.03 -18.19 -7.55
CA TYR A 173 -0.69 -19.32 -8.19
C TYR A 173 0.16 -20.58 -8.11
N ASP A 174 -0.51 -21.74 -8.13
CA ASP A 174 0.12 -23.01 -8.50
C ASP A 174 0.30 -23.01 -10.02
N ALA A 175 1.55 -22.97 -10.50
CA ALA A 175 1.83 -22.72 -11.91
C ALA A 175 1.28 -23.81 -12.87
N PRO A 176 1.30 -25.11 -12.54
CA PRO A 176 0.80 -26.16 -13.45
C PRO A 176 -0.67 -26.07 -13.85
N ASN A 177 -1.52 -25.51 -12.98
CA ASN A 177 -2.97 -25.50 -13.18
C ASN A 177 -3.60 -24.10 -13.02
N ASP A 178 -2.76 -23.06 -12.86
CA ASP A 178 -3.18 -21.67 -12.66
C ASP A 178 -4.18 -21.47 -11.51
N ARG A 179 -4.14 -22.34 -10.49
CA ARG A 179 -4.99 -22.21 -9.31
C ARG A 179 -4.46 -21.10 -8.40
N LEU A 180 -5.29 -20.09 -8.12
CA LEU A 180 -4.97 -19.04 -7.15
C LEU A 180 -4.86 -19.62 -5.73
N LEU A 181 -3.68 -19.48 -5.13
CA LEU A 181 -3.33 -19.97 -3.81
C LEU A 181 -3.51 -18.89 -2.74
N SER A 182 -3.05 -17.68 -3.05
CA SER A 182 -3.10 -16.51 -2.18
C SER A 182 -3.10 -15.25 -3.02
N ALA A 183 -3.87 -14.25 -2.61
CA ALA A 183 -3.80 -12.90 -3.17
C ALA A 183 -3.93 -11.88 -2.06
N PHE A 184 -3.24 -10.76 -2.18
CA PHE A 184 -3.39 -9.68 -1.22
C PHE A 184 -2.97 -8.35 -1.81
N ILE A 185 -3.50 -7.29 -1.21
CA ILE A 185 -3.13 -5.91 -1.52
C ILE A 185 -2.41 -5.36 -0.31
N THR A 186 -1.26 -4.75 -0.54
CA THR A 186 -0.48 -4.18 0.55
C THR A 186 -0.04 -2.75 0.29
N LYS A 187 -0.05 -1.96 1.34
CA LYS A 187 0.56 -0.62 1.41
C LYS A 187 1.80 -0.68 2.29
N GLN A 188 2.95 -0.43 1.69
CA GLN A 188 4.23 -0.38 2.37
C GLN A 188 4.74 1.07 2.44
N TYR A 189 5.43 1.38 3.53
CA TYR A 189 6.08 2.66 3.76
C TYR A 189 7.39 2.43 4.55
N PRO A 190 8.34 3.37 4.48
CA PRO A 190 9.63 3.24 5.15
C PRO A 190 9.49 3.03 6.66
N SER A 191 10.44 2.31 7.26
CA SER A 191 10.55 2.22 8.71
C SER A 191 10.97 3.57 9.30
N PRO A 192 10.46 3.99 10.48
CA PRO A 192 10.78 5.27 11.12
C PRO A 192 12.28 5.51 11.40
N TRP A 193 13.11 4.46 11.40
CA TRP A 193 14.56 4.56 11.63
C TRP A 193 15.37 4.74 10.33
N ASN A 194 14.76 4.56 9.15
CA ASN A 194 15.42 4.67 7.84
C ASN A 194 15.33 6.08 7.25
N ILE A 195 15.19 7.12 8.08
CA ILE A 195 15.04 8.52 7.64
C ILE A 195 16.29 9.01 6.87
N GLY A 196 17.45 8.38 7.02
CA GLY A 196 18.64 8.66 6.20
C GLY A 196 18.51 8.26 4.72
N ALA A 197 17.53 7.43 4.36
CA ALA A 197 17.31 6.97 2.99
C ALA A 197 16.43 7.92 2.16
N THR A 198 15.95 9.05 2.71
CA THR A 198 14.93 9.91 2.07
C THR A 198 15.45 10.95 1.07
N MET A 199 16.61 10.73 0.46
CA MET A 199 17.09 11.64 -0.60
C MET A 199 16.55 11.20 -1.97
N GLY A 200 15.37 11.71 -2.31
CA GLY A 200 14.73 11.52 -3.62
C GLY A 200 13.22 11.25 -3.52
N SER A 201 12.45 11.75 -4.49
CA SER A 201 10.98 11.63 -4.52
C SER A 201 10.48 10.20 -4.36
N LEU A 202 11.21 9.22 -4.93
CA LEU A 202 10.84 7.80 -4.96
C LEU A 202 11.43 6.95 -3.82
N ALA A 203 12.29 7.53 -2.98
CA ALA A 203 13.09 6.73 -2.04
C ALA A 203 12.22 5.94 -1.06
N ALA A 204 11.12 6.53 -0.60
CA ALA A 204 10.20 5.85 0.29
C ALA A 204 9.47 4.66 -0.36
N SER A 205 9.02 4.83 -1.61
CA SER A 205 8.41 3.76 -2.38
C SER A 205 9.39 2.62 -2.64
N LYS A 206 10.66 2.94 -2.95
CA LYS A 206 11.74 1.95 -3.11
C LYS A 206 12.02 1.17 -1.82
N ALA A 207 12.13 1.85 -0.69
CA ALA A 207 12.28 1.18 0.61
C ALA A 207 11.07 0.30 0.96
N GLY A 208 9.85 0.75 0.60
CA GLY A 208 8.63 -0.05 0.74
C GLY A 208 8.65 -1.32 -0.12
N ILE A 209 9.17 -1.23 -1.36
CA ILE A 209 9.34 -2.37 -2.27
C ILE A 209 10.32 -3.40 -1.68
N GLU A 210 11.48 -2.96 -1.19
CA GLU A 210 12.48 -3.86 -0.58
C GLU A 210 11.91 -4.64 0.61
N LYS A 211 11.27 -3.91 1.53
CA LYS A 211 10.59 -4.51 2.69
C LYS A 211 9.49 -5.48 2.26
N GLY A 212 8.75 -5.11 1.22
CA GLY A 212 7.72 -5.94 0.61
C GLY A 212 8.25 -7.26 0.05
N ALA A 213 9.39 -7.21 -0.64
CA ALA A 213 10.06 -8.39 -1.17
C ALA A 213 10.55 -9.32 -0.05
N ASP A 214 11.17 -8.76 1.00
CA ASP A 214 11.59 -9.53 2.18
C ASP A 214 10.40 -10.19 2.89
N ALA A 215 9.29 -9.46 3.05
CA ALA A 215 8.07 -9.97 3.66
C ALA A 215 7.46 -11.11 2.85
N LEU A 216 7.45 -11.01 1.51
CA LEU A 216 6.94 -12.08 0.66
C LEU A 216 7.79 -13.35 0.78
N VAL A 217 9.12 -13.24 0.81
CA VAL A 217 9.99 -14.41 1.02
C VAL A 217 9.70 -15.06 2.38
N ALA A 218 9.49 -14.26 3.43
CA ALA A 218 9.17 -14.77 4.76
C ALA A 218 7.82 -15.50 4.82
N GLN A 219 6.82 -14.99 4.10
CA GLN A 219 5.49 -15.62 4.00
C GLN A 219 5.53 -16.98 3.29
N LEU A 220 6.42 -17.14 2.31
CA LEU A 220 6.52 -18.33 1.46
C LEU A 220 7.52 -19.38 1.98
N LYS A 221 7.80 -19.39 3.29
CA LYS A 221 8.71 -20.36 3.91
C LYS A 221 8.06 -21.70 4.17
#